data_AF-A0A7S1CET2-F1
#
_entry.id   AF-A0A7S1CET2-F1
#
_cell.length_a   1.000
_cell.length_b   1.000
_cell.length_c   1.000
_cell.angle_alpha   90.00
_cell.angle_beta   90.00
_cell.angle_gamma   90.00
#
_symmetry.space_group_name_H-M   'P 1'
#
loop_
_entity.id
_entity.type
_entity.pdbx_description
1 polymer ?
#
loop_
_entity_poly.entity_id
_entity_poly.type
_entity_poly.pdbx_seq_one_letter_code
_entity_poly.pdbx_strand_id
1 'polypeptide(L)'
;MAATTPSVGVQHLANACPGYTGAGSRTLVEPRTYSSLLSGKTVIVIPLIQRAYCWTSSQFAGWWGDVVVGRRGSTPDGSHGTGKAIFTRQGGYSAGEGTETLVCIDGQQRVTTTMLLTAAFRDAALAMARAAADVGDASAQDEFAALAAGMNTVLFHDVDAATEWRDACVAALVEAHASGGDAGVAAAWAAMHGVGDKLPFA
;
A
#
# COMPACT_ATOMS: atom_id res chain seq x y z
N MET A 1 9.32 -3.01 44.75
CA MET A 1 8.22 -2.18 44.22
C MET A 1 6.92 -2.89 44.56
N ALA A 2 6.05 -2.28 45.35
CA ALA A 2 4.82 -2.91 45.82
C ALA A 2 3.79 -3.00 44.68
N ALA A 3 3.18 -4.17 44.49
CA ALA A 3 2.11 -4.37 43.53
C ALA A 3 0.84 -3.67 44.02
N THR A 4 0.30 -2.77 43.20
CA THR A 4 -0.97 -2.09 43.44
C THR A 4 -2.15 -3.05 43.31
N THR A 5 -2.99 -3.12 44.33
CA THR A 5 -4.22 -3.91 44.35
C THR A 5 -5.20 -3.38 43.29
N PRO A 6 -5.79 -4.23 42.42
CA PRO A 6 -6.76 -3.78 41.44
C PRO A 6 -8.06 -3.35 42.12
N SER A 7 -8.55 -2.15 41.79
CA SER A 7 -9.80 -1.62 42.36
C SER A 7 -11.01 -2.29 41.73
N VAL A 8 -11.97 -2.71 42.56
CA VAL A 8 -13.22 -3.34 42.15
C VAL A 8 -14.21 -2.26 41.70
N GLY A 9 -14.11 -1.82 40.45
CA GLY A 9 -15.01 -0.81 39.89
C GLY A 9 -14.97 -0.80 38.36
N VAL A 10 -16.08 -0.41 37.73
CA VAL A 10 -16.22 -0.31 36.26
C VAL A 10 -15.33 0.83 35.76
N GLN A 11 -14.07 0.52 35.43
CA GLN A 11 -13.05 1.47 34.96
C GLN A 11 -13.11 1.75 33.45
N HIS A 12 -14.07 1.15 32.73
CA HIS A 12 -14.10 1.08 31.26
C HIS A 12 -14.39 2.41 30.55
N LEU A 13 -14.48 3.53 31.27
CA LEU A 13 -14.69 4.89 30.75
C LEU A 13 -13.56 5.85 31.15
N ALA A 14 -12.42 5.35 31.64
CA ALA A 14 -11.27 6.19 31.94
C ALA A 14 -10.71 6.81 30.63
N ASN A 15 -10.51 8.13 30.60
CA ASN A 15 -9.84 8.86 29.50
C ASN A 15 -8.35 8.50 29.32
N ALA A 16 -7.86 7.49 30.02
CA ALA A 16 -6.52 6.96 29.90
C ALA A 16 -6.62 5.44 29.82
N CYS A 17 -6.25 4.89 28.66
CA CYS A 17 -6.10 3.45 28.46
C CYS A 17 -4.66 3.06 28.84
N PRO A 18 -4.42 2.32 29.94
CA PRO A 18 -3.07 2.03 30.43
C PRO A 18 -2.33 0.96 29.59
N GLY A 19 -2.76 0.68 28.35
CA GLY A 19 -2.06 -0.23 27.44
C GLY A 19 -2.06 -1.70 27.85
N TYR A 20 -2.89 -2.10 28.82
CA TYR A 20 -2.98 -3.50 29.26
C TYR A 20 -4.19 -4.20 28.64
N THR A 21 -4.03 -4.74 27.43
CA THR A 21 -4.96 -5.71 26.85
C THR A 21 -4.61 -7.14 27.32
N GLY A 22 -4.61 -7.40 28.62
CA GLY A 22 -4.33 -8.74 29.19
C GLY A 22 -2.84 -9.12 29.27
N ALA A 23 -2.53 -10.13 30.09
CA ALA A 23 -1.17 -10.58 30.36
C ALA A 23 -0.47 -11.04 29.07
N GLY A 24 0.55 -10.30 28.62
CA GLY A 24 1.38 -10.65 27.47
C GLY A 24 1.05 -9.93 26.16
N SER A 25 0.00 -9.11 26.08
CA SER A 25 -0.21 -8.25 24.90
C SER A 25 0.57 -6.93 25.04
N ARG A 26 1.12 -6.46 23.93
CA ARG A 26 1.76 -5.14 23.83
C ARG A 26 1.16 -4.39 22.66
N THR A 27 0.62 -3.21 22.93
CA THR A 27 0.22 -2.26 21.88
C THR A 27 1.43 -1.39 21.55
N LEU A 28 1.97 -1.54 20.35
CA LEU A 28 2.99 -0.64 19.82
C LEU A 28 2.29 0.47 19.03
N VAL A 29 2.53 1.73 19.42
CA VAL A 29 2.05 2.90 18.69
C VAL A 29 3.25 3.71 18.24
N GLU A 30 3.48 3.75 16.94
CA GLU A 30 4.59 4.48 16.34
C GLU A 30 4.13 5.20 15.06
N PRO A 31 4.65 6.40 14.77
CA PRO A 31 4.50 7.01 13.46
C PRO A 31 5.20 6.15 12.40
N ARG A 32 4.53 5.90 11.27
CA ARG A 32 5.13 5.24 10.10
C ARG A 32 4.76 5.97 8.83
N THR A 33 5.68 5.96 7.86
CA THR A 33 5.39 6.41 6.50
C THR A 33 4.73 5.27 5.72
N TYR A 34 3.98 5.58 4.67
CA TYR A 34 3.43 4.54 3.80
C TYR A 34 4.52 3.74 3.10
N SER A 35 5.65 4.38 2.75
CA SER A 35 6.80 3.67 2.22
C SER A 35 7.30 2.64 3.24
N SER A 36 7.52 2.97 4.52
CA SER A 36 7.98 1.96 5.50
C SER A 36 6.93 0.90 5.87
N LEU A 37 5.64 1.20 5.67
CA LEU A 37 4.55 0.25 5.89
C LEU A 37 4.38 -0.75 4.74
N LEU A 38 4.57 -0.29 3.50
CA LEU A 38 4.30 -1.05 2.28
C LEU A 38 5.56 -1.64 1.62
N SER A 39 6.73 -1.04 1.87
CA SER A 39 8.00 -1.52 1.32
C SER A 39 8.57 -2.69 2.13
N GLY A 40 9.52 -3.39 1.49
CA GLY A 40 10.18 -4.54 2.06
C GLY A 40 9.28 -5.77 2.08
N LYS A 41 9.60 -6.70 2.98
CA LYS A 41 8.91 -7.98 3.09
C LYS A 41 7.68 -7.91 3.98
N THR A 42 6.82 -6.90 3.80
CA THR A 42 5.59 -6.76 4.61
C THR A 42 4.36 -7.08 3.76
N VAL A 43 3.57 -8.05 4.19
CA VAL A 43 2.31 -8.42 3.53
C VAL A 43 1.15 -7.96 4.40
N ILE A 44 0.28 -7.11 3.84
CA ILE A 44 -0.94 -6.66 4.52
C ILE A 44 -2.12 -7.54 4.08
N VAL A 45 -2.70 -8.26 5.03
CA VAL A 45 -3.87 -9.11 4.83
C VAL A 45 -5.13 -8.35 5.23
N ILE A 46 -6.10 -8.28 4.32
CA ILE A 46 -7.44 -7.74 4.60
C ILE A 46 -8.38 -8.91 4.95
N PRO A 47 -8.89 -9.01 6.20
CA PRO A 47 -9.82 -10.08 6.57
C PRO A 47 -11.12 -10.05 5.77
N LEU A 48 -11.74 -11.22 5.57
CA LEU A 48 -13.03 -11.36 4.87
C LEU A 48 -14.18 -10.57 5.53
N ILE A 49 -14.09 -10.32 6.83
CA ILE A 49 -15.09 -9.54 7.58
C ILE A 49 -15.00 -8.03 7.33
N GLN A 50 -13.95 -7.56 6.64
CA GLN A 50 -13.81 -6.16 6.29
C GLN A 50 -14.75 -5.78 5.14
N ARG A 51 -15.27 -4.55 5.18
CA ARG A 51 -16.05 -4.00 4.08
C ARG A 51 -15.20 -3.78 2.83
N ALA A 52 -15.80 -3.94 1.66
CA ALA A 52 -15.19 -3.51 0.40
C ALA A 52 -14.86 -2.00 0.42
N TYR A 53 -13.94 -1.59 -0.46
CA TYR A 53 -13.62 -0.18 -0.65
C TYR A 53 -14.87 0.60 -1.08
N CYS A 54 -15.23 1.65 -0.34
CA CYS A 54 -16.48 2.38 -0.54
C CYS A 54 -16.38 3.85 -0.17
N TRP A 55 -15.19 4.45 -0.27
CA TRP A 55 -15.01 5.87 0.00
C TRP A 55 -15.80 6.73 -0.98
N THR A 56 -16.56 7.68 -0.43
CA THR A 56 -17.23 8.72 -1.20
C THR A 56 -16.25 9.83 -1.58
N SER A 57 -16.64 10.67 -2.54
CA SER A 57 -15.86 11.86 -2.91
C SER A 57 -15.63 12.80 -1.73
N SER A 58 -16.57 12.90 -0.78
CA SER A 58 -16.41 13.72 0.43
C SER A 58 -15.38 13.14 1.39
N GLN A 59 -15.36 11.82 1.56
CA GLN A 59 -14.34 11.14 2.37
C GLN A 59 -12.96 11.27 1.74
N PHE A 60 -12.86 11.08 0.42
CA PHE A 60 -11.64 11.29 -0.33
C PHE A 60 -11.15 12.74 -0.21
N ALA A 61 -12.01 13.74 -0.37
CA ALA A 61 -11.63 15.15 -0.25
C ALA A 61 -11.10 15.50 1.16
N GLY A 62 -11.67 14.90 2.20
CA GLY A 62 -11.16 15.02 3.56
C GLY A 62 -9.74 14.47 3.69
N TRP A 63 -9.52 13.22 3.25
CA TRP A 63 -8.21 12.59 3.25
C TRP A 63 -7.20 13.33 2.36
N TRP A 64 -7.61 13.84 1.21
CA TRP A 64 -6.77 14.62 0.31
C TRP A 64 -6.30 15.92 0.97
N GLY A 65 -7.17 16.59 1.73
CA GLY A 65 -6.79 17.73 2.56
C GLY A 65 -5.78 17.38 3.64
N ASP A 66 -5.85 16.16 4.20
CA ASP A 66 -4.84 15.67 5.14
C ASP A 66 -3.48 15.48 4.44
N VAL A 67 -3.47 14.90 3.24
CA VAL A 67 -2.26 14.63 2.45
C VAL A 67 -1.59 15.90 1.92
N VAL A 68 -2.34 16.86 1.39
CA VAL A 68 -1.78 18.05 0.71
C VAL A 68 -1.52 19.19 1.70
N VAL A 69 -2.42 19.41 2.65
CA VAL A 69 -2.39 20.59 3.54
C VAL A 69 -1.94 20.22 4.95
N GLY A 70 -1.87 18.94 5.31
CA GLY A 70 -1.51 18.53 6.66
C GLY A 70 -2.59 18.89 7.70
N ARG A 71 -3.88 18.84 7.33
CA ARG A 71 -5.00 19.27 8.19
C ARG A 71 -5.05 18.59 9.57
N ARG A 72 -4.50 17.39 9.70
CA ARG A 72 -4.40 16.64 10.98
C ARG A 72 -3.16 17.01 11.82
N GLY A 73 -2.43 18.05 11.43
CA GLY A 73 -1.17 18.44 12.02
C GLY A 73 0.02 17.72 11.38
N SER A 74 1.19 18.35 11.51
CA SER A 74 2.45 17.75 11.12
C SER A 74 3.02 16.89 12.25
N THR A 75 3.67 15.79 11.90
CA THR A 75 4.51 15.05 12.83
C THR A 75 5.73 15.88 13.24
N PRO A 76 6.49 15.51 14.29
CA PRO A 76 7.68 16.26 14.72
C PRO A 76 8.74 16.46 13.61
N ASP A 77 8.78 15.57 12.62
CA ASP A 77 9.62 15.61 11.42
C ASP A 77 8.98 16.36 10.23
N GLY A 78 7.83 17.02 10.43
CA GLY A 78 7.16 17.84 9.41
C GLY A 78 6.27 17.06 8.43
N SER A 79 6.16 15.73 8.57
CA SER A 79 5.33 14.90 7.68
C SER A 79 3.84 15.10 7.96
N HIS A 80 3.00 14.91 6.94
CA HIS A 80 1.55 15.04 7.06
C HIS A 80 0.91 13.74 7.59
N GLY A 81 0.08 13.86 8.63
CA GLY A 81 -0.65 12.72 9.18
C GLY A 81 -1.94 12.42 8.42
N THR A 82 -2.14 11.19 7.95
CA THR A 82 -3.38 10.73 7.28
C THR A 82 -4.36 9.99 8.19
N GLY A 83 -4.12 10.03 9.51
CA GLY A 83 -4.87 9.29 10.52
C GLY A 83 -4.15 8.04 11.03
N LYS A 84 -4.85 7.22 11.81
CA LYS A 84 -4.29 5.99 12.40
C LYS A 84 -4.67 4.77 11.56
N ALA A 85 -3.85 3.75 11.56
CA ALA A 85 -4.18 2.42 11.06
C ALA A 85 -3.82 1.40 12.15
N ILE A 86 -4.60 0.32 12.25
CA ILE A 86 -4.45 -0.69 13.29
C ILE A 86 -4.23 -2.03 12.62
N PHE A 87 -3.14 -2.68 12.99
CA PHE A 87 -2.76 -3.99 12.48
C PHE A 87 -2.52 -4.93 13.66
N THR A 88 -2.78 -6.22 13.45
CA THR A 88 -2.25 -7.28 14.30
C THR A 88 -1.22 -8.07 13.52
N ARG A 89 -0.15 -8.50 14.19
CA ARG A 89 0.87 -9.36 13.58
C ARG A 89 0.37 -10.79 13.59
N GLN A 90 0.37 -11.44 12.43
CA GLN A 90 0.01 -12.85 12.32
C GLN A 90 1.30 -13.69 12.23
N GLY A 91 1.45 -14.62 13.17
CA GLY A 91 2.69 -15.40 13.34
C GLY A 91 3.78 -14.60 14.07
N GLY A 92 4.60 -15.28 14.87
CA GLY A 92 5.89 -14.70 15.28
C GLY A 92 6.74 -14.43 14.04
N TYR A 93 7.71 -13.52 14.13
CA TYR A 93 8.72 -13.31 13.10
C TYR A 93 9.35 -14.67 12.78
N SER A 94 8.86 -15.35 11.75
CA SER A 94 9.32 -16.68 11.39
C SER A 94 10.62 -16.45 10.64
N ALA A 95 11.72 -16.54 11.39
CA ALA A 95 13.09 -16.28 10.94
C ALA A 95 13.53 -17.14 9.72
N GLY A 96 12.66 -18.03 9.22
CA GLY A 96 12.87 -18.82 8.01
C GLY A 96 12.43 -18.17 6.69
N GLU A 97 11.47 -17.24 6.68
CA GLU A 97 10.92 -16.66 5.42
C GLU A 97 11.17 -15.15 5.27
N GLY A 98 11.48 -14.44 6.37
CA GLY A 98 11.83 -13.02 6.34
C GLY A 98 10.67 -12.07 6.00
N THR A 99 9.44 -12.56 5.94
CA THR A 99 8.24 -11.78 5.60
C THR A 99 7.38 -11.50 6.85
N GLU A 100 7.07 -10.23 7.12
CA GLU A 100 6.15 -9.77 8.18
C GLU A 100 4.71 -9.76 7.64
N THR A 101 3.80 -10.51 8.26
CA THR A 101 2.38 -10.47 7.91
C THR A 101 1.59 -9.60 8.88
N LEU A 102 0.95 -8.56 8.37
CA LEU A 102 0.11 -7.62 9.09
C LEU A 102 -1.35 -7.81 8.70
N VAL A 103 -2.20 -8.22 9.63
CA VAL A 103 -3.64 -8.30 9.41
C VAL A 103 -4.26 -6.94 9.73
N CYS A 104 -4.91 -6.32 8.74
CA CYS A 104 -5.53 -5.01 8.89
C CYS A 104 -6.83 -5.09 9.69
N ILE A 105 -6.85 -4.42 10.84
CA ILE A 105 -8.03 -4.31 11.72
C ILE A 105 -8.80 -3.02 11.42
N ASP A 106 -8.09 -1.90 11.24
CA ASP A 106 -8.65 -0.62 10.80
C ASP A 106 -7.64 0.13 9.91
N GLY A 107 -8.15 1.02 9.07
CA GLY A 107 -7.36 1.84 8.15
C GLY A 107 -7.25 1.29 6.74
N GLN A 108 -7.90 0.16 6.44
CA GLN A 108 -7.85 -0.49 5.11
C GLN A 108 -8.10 0.49 3.95
N GLN A 109 -9.17 1.29 4.01
CA GLN A 109 -9.50 2.22 2.91
C GLN A 109 -8.51 3.37 2.77
N ARG A 110 -7.86 3.80 3.86
CA ARG A 110 -6.77 4.78 3.81
C ARG A 110 -5.57 4.17 3.08
N VAL A 111 -5.16 2.97 3.47
CA VAL A 111 -4.04 2.25 2.85
C VAL A 111 -4.31 2.02 1.36
N THR A 112 -5.49 1.49 1.00
CA THR A 112 -5.88 1.30 -0.40
C THR A 112 -5.88 2.60 -1.18
N THR A 113 -6.43 3.69 -0.64
CA THR A 113 -6.43 4.99 -1.34
C THR A 113 -5.02 5.52 -1.54
N THR A 114 -4.13 5.38 -0.55
CA THR A 114 -2.72 5.76 -0.71
C THR A 114 -2.04 4.92 -1.79
N MET A 115 -2.27 3.60 -1.83
CA MET A 115 -1.71 2.74 -2.88
C MET A 115 -2.20 3.16 -4.27
N LEU A 116 -3.49 3.47 -4.42
CA LEU A 116 -4.04 3.99 -5.68
C LEU A 116 -3.43 5.34 -6.07
N LEU A 117 -3.22 6.24 -5.09
CA LEU A 117 -2.56 7.52 -5.34
C LEU A 117 -1.11 7.32 -5.80
N THR A 118 -0.36 6.44 -5.14
CA THR A 118 1.03 6.12 -5.53
C THR A 118 1.06 5.52 -6.94
N ALA A 119 0.10 4.65 -7.29
CA ALA A 119 -0.02 4.12 -8.64
C ALA A 119 -0.32 5.22 -9.68
N ALA A 120 -1.23 6.15 -9.37
CA ALA A 120 -1.54 7.27 -10.24
C ALA A 120 -0.34 8.20 -10.45
N PHE A 121 0.45 8.47 -9.40
CA PHE A 121 1.69 9.23 -9.53
C PHE A 121 2.76 8.50 -10.34
N ARG A 122 2.85 7.18 -10.21
CA ARG A 122 3.76 6.34 -11.00
C ARG A 122 3.42 6.46 -12.48
N ASP A 123 2.13 6.37 -12.82
CA ASP A 123 1.66 6.47 -14.20
C ASP A 123 1.87 7.88 -14.77
N ALA A 124 1.62 8.91 -13.97
CA ALA A 124 1.89 10.30 -14.34
C ALA A 124 3.40 10.53 -14.60
N ALA A 125 4.27 10.02 -13.73
CA ALA A 125 5.72 10.10 -13.91
C ALA A 125 6.17 9.39 -15.20
N LEU A 126 5.66 8.19 -15.48
CA LEU A 126 5.95 7.48 -16.73
C LEU A 126 5.47 8.25 -17.97
N ALA A 127 4.31 8.91 -17.90
CA ALA A 127 3.83 9.75 -19.00
C ALA A 127 4.73 10.97 -19.21
N MET A 128 5.19 11.62 -18.14
CA MET A 128 6.14 12.74 -18.21
C MET A 128 7.50 12.30 -18.74
N ALA A 129 8.00 11.12 -18.36
CA ALA A 129 9.24 10.57 -18.89
C ALA A 129 9.18 10.36 -20.41
N ARG A 130 8.05 9.84 -20.92
CA ARG A 130 7.82 9.68 -22.36
C ARG A 130 7.78 11.03 -23.09
N ALA A 131 7.06 12.00 -22.53
CA ALA A 131 6.99 13.34 -23.10
C ALA A 131 8.36 14.04 -23.12
N ALA A 132 9.19 13.83 -22.10
CA ALA A 132 10.57 14.32 -22.05
C ALA A 132 11.45 13.67 -23.14
N ALA A 133 11.29 12.36 -23.36
CA ALA A 133 11.97 11.64 -24.43
C ALA A 133 11.60 12.20 -25.82
N ASP A 134 10.32 12.50 -26.05
CA ASP A 134 9.83 13.04 -27.33
C ASP A 134 10.44 14.41 -27.68
N VAL A 135 10.79 15.21 -26.67
CA VAL A 135 11.45 16.52 -26.84
C VAL A 135 12.97 16.46 -26.70
N GLY A 136 13.55 15.26 -26.46
CA GLY A 136 14.99 15.05 -26.34
C GLY A 136 15.61 15.51 -25.01
N ASP A 137 14.81 15.70 -23.95
CA ASP A 137 15.30 16.06 -22.62
C ASP A 137 15.61 14.78 -21.81
N ALA A 138 16.83 14.27 -22.00
CA ALA A 138 17.29 13.07 -21.30
C ALA A 138 17.34 13.25 -19.77
N SER A 139 17.64 14.46 -19.28
CA SER A 139 17.71 14.72 -17.84
C SER A 139 16.34 14.59 -17.19
N ALA A 140 15.32 15.22 -17.79
CA ALA A 140 13.96 15.12 -17.27
C ALA A 140 13.40 13.69 -17.41
N GLN A 141 13.71 13.01 -18.52
CA GLN A 141 13.33 11.62 -18.73
C GLN A 141 13.87 10.73 -17.60
N ASP A 142 15.16 10.83 -17.28
CA ASP A 142 15.81 10.03 -16.24
C ASP A 142 15.23 10.33 -14.84
N GLU A 143 14.96 11.60 -14.54
CA GLU A 143 14.34 12.01 -13.27
C GLU A 143 12.96 11.40 -13.08
N PHE A 144 12.08 11.50 -14.08
CA PHE A 144 10.74 10.93 -14.01
C PHE A 144 10.76 9.39 -14.02
N ALA A 145 11.68 8.77 -14.75
CA ALA A 145 11.88 7.33 -14.72
C ALA A 145 12.33 6.84 -13.33
N ALA A 146 13.25 7.56 -12.68
CA ALA A 146 13.70 7.27 -11.33
C ALA A 146 12.57 7.43 -10.30
N LEU A 147 11.73 8.46 -10.45
CA LEU A 147 10.54 8.66 -9.60
C LEU A 147 9.56 7.48 -9.72
N ALA A 148 9.25 7.05 -10.94
CA ALA A 148 8.40 5.89 -11.18
C ALA A 148 9.00 4.60 -10.59
N ALA A 149 10.32 4.40 -10.75
CA ALA A 149 11.03 3.28 -10.15
C ALA A 149 10.93 3.29 -8.62
N GLY A 150 11.08 4.46 -7.98
CA GLY A 150 10.88 4.62 -6.54
C GLY A 150 9.47 4.22 -6.09
N MET A 151 8.44 4.59 -6.85
CA MET A 151 7.06 4.21 -6.56
C MET A 151 6.81 2.70 -6.73
N ASN A 152 7.51 2.04 -7.66
CA ASN A 152 7.44 0.58 -7.82
C ASN A 152 7.87 -0.15 -6.54
N THR A 153 8.89 0.35 -5.83
CA THR A 153 9.38 -0.26 -4.56
C THR A 153 8.37 -0.21 -3.42
N VAL A 154 7.37 0.68 -3.52
CA VAL A 154 6.27 0.80 -2.57
C VAL A 154 5.08 -0.07 -2.96
N LEU A 155 4.90 -0.31 -4.26
CA LEU A 155 3.73 -0.97 -4.82
C LEU A 155 3.93 -2.47 -5.05
N PHE A 156 5.17 -2.92 -5.22
CA PHE A 156 5.52 -4.31 -5.47
C PHE A 156 6.58 -4.77 -4.49
N HIS A 157 6.35 -5.96 -3.93
CA HIS A 157 7.33 -6.64 -3.09
C HIS A 157 8.55 -7.10 -3.92
N ASP A 158 8.28 -7.68 -5.09
CA ASP A 158 9.28 -8.09 -6.07
C ASP A 158 9.11 -7.24 -7.34
N VAL A 159 9.89 -6.16 -7.42
CA VAL A 159 9.83 -5.21 -8.54
C VAL A 159 10.33 -5.87 -9.82
N ASP A 160 11.30 -6.76 -9.74
CA ASP A 160 11.89 -7.43 -10.89
C ASP A 160 10.87 -8.42 -11.47
N ALA A 161 10.30 -9.29 -10.64
CA ALA A 161 9.24 -10.21 -11.08
C ALA A 161 8.00 -9.47 -11.61
N ALA A 162 7.63 -8.33 -11.02
CA ALA A 162 6.55 -7.48 -11.53
C ALA A 162 6.87 -6.87 -12.90
N THR A 163 8.13 -6.47 -13.11
CA THR A 163 8.62 -5.89 -14.37
C THR A 163 8.67 -6.94 -15.47
N GLU A 164 9.25 -8.11 -15.18
CA GLU A 164 9.29 -9.25 -16.10
C GLU A 164 7.90 -9.70 -16.51
N TRP A 165 6.99 -9.84 -15.54
CA TRP A 165 5.59 -10.18 -15.81
C TRP A 165 4.91 -9.14 -16.69
N ARG A 166 5.10 -7.84 -16.40
CA ARG A 166 4.53 -6.75 -17.21
C ARG A 166 5.03 -6.83 -18.64
N ASP A 167 6.32 -7.00 -18.84
CA ASP A 167 6.93 -7.00 -20.17
C ASP A 167 6.50 -8.22 -20.99
N ALA A 168 6.36 -9.38 -20.35
CA ALA A 168 5.78 -10.57 -20.98
C ALA A 168 4.32 -10.34 -21.39
N CYS A 169 3.50 -9.74 -20.51
CA CYS A 169 2.11 -9.40 -20.83
C CYS A 169 2.03 -8.41 -21.99
N VAL A 170 2.82 -7.33 -21.99
CA VAL A 170 2.83 -6.34 -23.08
C VAL A 170 3.23 -6.98 -24.40
N ALA A 171 4.28 -7.81 -24.43
CA ALA A 171 4.69 -8.51 -25.64
C ALA A 171 3.56 -9.39 -26.21
N ALA A 172 2.89 -10.18 -25.35
CA ALA A 172 1.78 -11.01 -25.75
C ALA A 172 0.57 -10.20 -26.26
N LEU A 173 0.25 -9.08 -25.62
CA LEU A 173 -0.85 -8.21 -26.07
C LEU A 173 -0.54 -7.53 -27.41
N VAL A 174 0.70 -7.11 -27.65
CA VAL A 174 1.13 -6.52 -28.93
C VAL A 174 1.01 -7.54 -30.05
N GLU A 175 1.45 -8.78 -29.83
CA GLU A 175 1.31 -9.89 -30.80
C GLU A 175 -0.17 -10.23 -31.07
N ALA A 176 -0.99 -10.27 -30.01
CA ALA A 176 -2.43 -10.51 -30.13
C ALA A 176 -3.15 -9.38 -30.88
N HIS A 177 -2.74 -8.12 -30.67
CA HIS A 177 -3.27 -6.98 -31.41
C HIS A 177 -2.91 -7.06 -32.89
N ALA A 178 -1.66 -7.44 -33.22
CA ALA A 178 -1.20 -7.58 -34.60
C ALA A 178 -1.95 -8.70 -35.37
N SER A 179 -2.35 -9.77 -34.71
CA SER A 179 -3.02 -10.92 -35.32
C SER A 179 -4.55 -10.84 -35.33
N GLY A 180 -5.16 -10.24 -34.29
CA GLY A 180 -6.60 -10.28 -34.07
C GLY A 180 -7.24 -8.95 -33.65
N GLY A 181 -6.51 -7.84 -33.71
CA GLY A 181 -6.99 -6.52 -33.26
C GLY A 181 -7.45 -6.55 -31.80
N ASP A 182 -8.45 -5.73 -31.47
CA ASP A 182 -8.95 -5.60 -30.09
C ASP A 182 -9.58 -6.89 -29.55
N ALA A 183 -10.17 -7.72 -30.42
CA ALA A 183 -10.72 -9.01 -30.03
C ALA A 183 -9.61 -10.01 -29.66
N GLY A 184 -8.49 -9.97 -30.39
CA GLY A 184 -7.29 -10.74 -30.08
C GLY A 184 -6.70 -10.34 -28.72
N VAL A 185 -6.58 -9.04 -28.46
CA VAL A 185 -6.13 -8.50 -27.16
C VAL A 185 -7.00 -8.99 -26.00
N ALA A 186 -8.33 -8.91 -26.14
CA ALA A 186 -9.25 -9.36 -25.10
C ALA A 186 -9.12 -10.86 -24.82
N ALA A 187 -8.99 -11.68 -25.86
CA ALA A 187 -8.79 -13.12 -25.73
C ALA A 187 -7.44 -13.46 -25.06
N ALA A 188 -6.37 -12.78 -25.46
CA ALA A 188 -5.04 -12.95 -24.86
C ALA A 188 -5.04 -12.53 -23.38
N TRP A 189 -5.66 -11.40 -23.04
CA TRP A 189 -5.80 -10.94 -21.65
C TRP A 189 -6.54 -11.96 -20.78
N ALA A 190 -7.67 -12.49 -21.27
CA ALA A 190 -8.42 -13.51 -20.55
C ALA A 190 -7.63 -14.82 -20.36
N ALA A 191 -6.80 -15.20 -21.34
CA ALA A 191 -5.94 -16.37 -21.25
C ALA A 191 -4.76 -16.20 -20.26
N MET A 192 -4.26 -14.97 -20.09
CA MET A 192 -3.15 -14.67 -19.17
C MET A 192 -3.57 -14.57 -17.70
N HIS A 193 -4.85 -14.33 -17.41
CA HIS A 193 -5.36 -14.11 -16.06
C HIS A 193 -6.53 -15.04 -15.74
N GLY A 194 -6.22 -16.33 -15.58
CA GLY A 194 -7.17 -17.32 -15.11
C GLY A 194 -7.69 -16.97 -13.71
N VAL A 195 -8.98 -17.23 -13.47
CA VAL A 195 -9.56 -17.03 -12.14
C VAL A 195 -8.87 -17.98 -11.15
N GLY A 196 -8.17 -17.40 -10.17
CA GLY A 196 -7.47 -18.16 -9.12
C GLY A 196 -5.95 -18.19 -9.27
N ASP A 197 -5.41 -17.69 -10.38
CA ASP A 197 -3.96 -17.59 -10.55
C ASP A 197 -3.37 -16.53 -9.62
N LYS A 198 -2.28 -16.89 -8.95
CA LYS A 198 -1.48 -15.92 -8.19
C LYS A 198 -0.51 -15.23 -9.13
N LEU A 199 -0.40 -13.91 -9.00
CA LEU A 199 0.63 -13.16 -9.72
C LEU A 199 2.01 -13.56 -9.19
N PRO A 200 3.06 -13.57 -10.04
CA PRO A 200 4.39 -14.04 -9.65
C PRO A 200 5.07 -13.14 -8.60
N PHE A 201 4.54 -11.95 -8.38
CA PHE A 201 5.02 -10.95 -7.42
C PHE A 201 4.06 -10.72 -6.23
N ALA A 202 3.06 -11.59 -6.06
CA ALA A 202 2.05 -11.52 -5.00
C ALA A 202 2.46 -12.20 -3.68
#